data_AF-A0AAD2GYN3-F1
#
_entry.id   AF-A0AAD2GYN3-F1
#
_cell.length_a   1.000
_cell.length_b   1.000
_cell.length_c   1.000
_cell.angle_alpha   90.00
_cell.angle_beta   90.00
_cell.angle_gamma   90.00
#
_symmetry.space_group_name_H-M   'P 1'
#
loop_
_entity.id
_entity.type
_entity.pdbx_description
1 polymer ?
#
loop_
_entity_poly.entity_id
_entity_poly.type
_entity_poly.pdbx_seq_one_letter_code
_entity_poly.pdbx_strand_id
1 'polypeptide(L)'
;MTFETTVPRILFIDSYDSFTFNLVSLCRGYPDCAVHIIKNDAFTIEQLLPFLPLFSAVVVGPGPGSPQNDQDIGVIKDLWGLAANVLLPIFGVCLGLQSLGVAYGARLERLNVVKHGQASLIHHTGRELFEGVGLVEAVRYHSLHVTLLDAGEVEQLAWADDGSENGLVVMAMRHTSKPFWAVQYHPESVCTQGGGRDVVSNFWSLAQTWSNKHGRRTSMELLSFLYFWKSSQIVSTRILDLPNLTARQVCELFGVANDESPFVLLDSAAQPGRHSIIGSLLPSSPQLSYFVGTPM
;
A
#
# COMPACT_ATOMS: atom_id res chain seq x y z
N MET A 1 -31.04 -0.98 -19.86
CA MET A 1 -30.70 -0.55 -18.49
C MET A 1 -29.22 -0.28 -18.46
N THR A 2 -28.83 0.99 -18.56
CA THR A 2 -27.45 1.43 -18.38
C THR A 2 -27.18 1.47 -16.88
N PHE A 3 -26.44 0.48 -16.37
CA PHE A 3 -25.88 0.57 -15.04
C PHE A 3 -24.81 1.66 -15.08
N GLU A 4 -25.05 2.81 -14.43
CA GLU A 4 -23.95 3.71 -14.10
C GLU A 4 -22.99 2.93 -13.21
N THR A 5 -21.90 2.46 -13.80
CA THR A 5 -20.83 1.80 -13.06
C THR A 5 -20.19 2.84 -12.17
N THR A 6 -20.50 2.82 -10.88
CA THR A 6 -19.81 3.68 -9.92
C THR A 6 -18.35 3.32 -9.88
N VAL A 7 -17.49 4.33 -10.01
CA VAL A 7 -16.04 4.15 -9.90
C VAL A 7 -15.73 3.55 -8.53
N PRO A 8 -15.04 2.39 -8.44
CA PRO A 8 -14.70 1.80 -7.16
C PRO A 8 -13.89 2.77 -6.30
N ARG A 9 -14.14 2.75 -4.99
CA ARG A 9 -13.47 3.64 -4.04
C ARG A 9 -12.63 2.86 -3.05
N ILE A 10 -11.39 3.29 -2.86
CA ILE A 10 -10.49 2.74 -1.85
C ILE A 10 -10.29 3.78 -0.75
N LEU A 11 -10.45 3.34 0.50
CA LEU A 11 -9.94 4.07 1.64
C LEU A 11 -8.50 3.62 1.89
N PHE A 12 -7.55 4.54 1.78
CA PHE A 12 -6.16 4.31 2.08
C PHE A 12 -5.82 4.89 3.45
N ILE A 13 -5.24 4.07 4.33
CA ILE A 13 -4.76 4.49 5.65
C ILE A 13 -3.25 4.69 5.56
N ASP A 14 -2.82 5.93 5.73
CA ASP A 14 -1.42 6.34 5.68
C ASP A 14 -0.88 6.50 7.11
N SER A 15 0.12 5.69 7.46
CA SER A 15 0.83 5.75 8.74
C SER A 15 2.07 6.65 8.67
N TYR A 16 2.01 7.75 7.91
CA TYR A 16 3.11 8.69 7.70
C TYR A 16 4.31 8.10 6.97
N ASP A 17 4.05 7.24 5.98
CA ASP A 17 5.09 6.59 5.19
C ASP A 17 5.48 7.42 3.95
N SER A 18 6.77 7.36 3.58
CA SER A 18 7.29 8.08 2.42
C SER A 18 6.85 7.46 1.07
N PHE A 19 6.42 6.20 1.07
CA PHE A 19 6.03 5.44 -0.12
C PHE A 19 4.50 5.37 -0.32
N THR A 20 3.71 6.04 0.53
CA THR A 20 2.24 6.07 0.45
C THR A 20 1.74 6.34 -0.97
N PHE A 21 2.28 7.36 -1.65
CA PHE A 21 1.82 7.71 -3.00
C PHE A 21 2.20 6.69 -4.08
N ASN A 22 3.26 5.90 -3.88
CA ASN A 22 3.62 4.82 -4.79
C ASN A 22 2.58 3.70 -4.70
N LEU A 23 2.20 3.30 -3.49
CA LEU A 23 1.19 2.27 -3.29
C LEU A 23 -0.20 2.75 -3.75
N VAL A 24 -0.54 4.00 -3.48
CA VAL A 24 -1.76 4.64 -4.02
C VAL A 24 -1.77 4.60 -5.55
N SER A 25 -0.65 4.89 -6.20
CA SER A 25 -0.53 4.81 -7.66
C SER A 25 -0.70 3.39 -8.18
N LEU A 26 -0.15 2.40 -7.47
CA LEU A 26 -0.34 0.98 -7.79
C LEU A 26 -1.82 0.56 -7.67
N CYS A 27 -2.51 1.00 -6.63
CA CYS A 27 -3.95 0.76 -6.43
C CYS A 27 -4.82 1.40 -7.51
N ARG A 28 -4.44 2.58 -8.04
CA ARG A 28 -5.15 3.24 -9.15
C ARG A 28 -5.01 2.49 -10.46
N GLY A 29 -3.96 1.67 -10.61
CA GLY A 29 -3.56 1.07 -11.89
C GLY A 29 -4.44 -0.08 -12.38
N TYR A 30 -5.30 -0.66 -11.52
CA TYR A 30 -6.32 -1.64 -11.90
C TYR A 30 -7.25 -1.98 -10.72
N PRO A 31 -8.57 -1.74 -10.81
CA PRO A 31 -9.30 -1.00 -11.84
C PRO A 31 -9.03 0.50 -11.62
N ASP A 32 -9.37 1.35 -12.60
CA ASP A 32 -9.39 2.80 -12.40
C ASP A 32 -10.29 3.12 -11.19
N CYS A 33 -9.66 3.37 -10.04
CA CYS A 33 -10.34 3.52 -8.76
C CYS A 33 -10.02 4.88 -8.13
N ALA A 34 -11.01 5.45 -7.43
CA ALA A 34 -10.79 6.67 -6.67
C ALA A 34 -10.22 6.29 -5.29
N VAL A 35 -9.00 6.77 -5.01
CA VAL A 35 -8.32 6.52 -3.74
C VAL A 35 -8.44 7.73 -2.83
N HIS A 36 -8.91 7.49 -1.61
CA HIS A 36 -9.15 8.47 -0.56
C HIS A 36 -8.19 8.20 0.59
N ILE A 37 -7.28 9.13 0.87
CA ILE A 37 -6.22 8.93 1.87
C ILE A 37 -6.62 9.62 3.17
N ILE A 38 -6.48 8.89 4.29
CA ILE A 38 -6.53 9.45 5.65
C ILE A 38 -5.29 9.03 6.42
N LYS A 39 -4.91 9.83 7.42
CA LYS A 39 -3.92 9.39 8.41
C LYS A 39 -4.54 8.38 9.36
N ASN A 40 -3.73 7.44 9.85
CA ASN A 40 -4.13 6.42 10.82
C ASN A 40 -4.70 6.99 12.13
N ASP A 41 -4.37 8.24 12.48
CA ASP A 41 -4.79 8.95 13.69
C ASP A 41 -5.85 10.05 13.44
N ALA A 42 -6.28 10.25 12.19
CA ALA A 42 -7.18 11.34 11.82
C ALA A 42 -8.63 11.13 12.31
N PHE A 43 -9.05 9.87 12.47
CA PHE A 43 -10.42 9.51 12.82
C PHE A 43 -10.44 8.35 13.81
N THR A 44 -11.40 8.37 14.74
CA THR A 44 -11.74 7.17 15.52
C THR A 44 -12.57 6.20 14.67
N ILE A 45 -12.65 4.94 15.08
CA ILE A 45 -13.45 3.95 14.36
C ILE A 45 -14.94 4.33 14.33
N GLU A 46 -15.48 4.91 15.41
CA GLU A 46 -16.88 5.36 15.48
C GLU A 46 -17.19 6.44 14.44
N GLN A 47 -16.23 7.33 14.19
CA GLN A 47 -16.34 8.37 13.17
C GLN A 47 -16.27 7.76 11.77
N LEU A 48 -15.48 6.70 11.57
CA LEU A 48 -15.23 6.09 10.27
C LEU A 48 -16.32 5.09 9.84
N LEU A 49 -16.93 4.36 10.80
CA LEU A 49 -17.92 3.31 10.55
C LEU A 49 -19.06 3.72 9.59
N PRO A 50 -19.69 4.91 9.73
CA PRO A 50 -20.75 5.35 8.82
C PRO A 50 -20.29 5.50 7.37
N PHE A 51 -18.99 5.71 7.14
CA PHE A 51 -18.41 5.93 5.81
C PHE A 51 -17.84 4.66 5.18
N LEU A 52 -17.54 3.60 5.94
CA LEU A 52 -17.04 2.34 5.37
C LEU A 52 -17.92 1.75 4.24
N PRO A 53 -19.26 1.86 4.24
CA PRO A 53 -20.11 1.43 3.12
C PRO A 53 -19.83 2.16 1.80
N LEU A 54 -19.16 3.32 1.83
CA LEU A 54 -18.79 4.09 0.65
C LEU A 54 -17.55 3.55 -0.06
N PHE A 55 -16.80 2.66 0.59
CA PHE A 55 -15.58 2.08 0.05
C PHE A 55 -15.79 0.63 -0.38
N SER A 56 -15.15 0.27 -1.47
CA SER A 56 -15.09 -1.09 -1.99
C SER A 56 -14.03 -1.92 -1.26
N ALA A 57 -12.96 -1.28 -0.78
CA ALA A 57 -11.91 -1.90 0.00
C ALA A 57 -11.18 -0.86 0.87
N VAL A 58 -10.46 -1.34 1.87
CA VAL A 58 -9.47 -0.56 2.62
C VAL A 58 -8.07 -1.05 2.28
N VAL A 59 -7.13 -0.13 2.11
CA VAL A 59 -5.70 -0.43 2.00
C VAL A 59 -5.00 0.21 3.19
N VAL A 60 -4.35 -0.60 4.01
CA VAL A 60 -3.48 -0.16 5.10
C VAL A 60 -2.08 -0.09 4.54
N GLY A 61 -1.56 1.12 4.40
CA GLY A 61 -0.23 1.37 3.87
C GLY A 61 0.89 0.90 4.79
N PRO A 62 2.14 0.94 4.30
CA PRO A 62 3.31 0.83 5.15
C PRO A 62 3.37 1.98 6.16
N GLY A 63 4.29 1.86 7.11
CA GLY A 63 4.57 2.93 8.07
C GLY A 63 5.77 2.60 8.93
N PRO A 64 6.45 3.63 9.48
CA PRO A 64 7.35 3.44 10.59
C PRO A 64 6.58 2.97 11.84
N GLY A 65 7.30 2.48 12.83
CA GLY A 65 6.74 2.15 14.14
C GLY A 65 6.47 0.67 14.33
N SER A 66 5.58 0.36 15.27
CA SER A 66 5.26 -1.00 15.70
C SER A 66 3.76 -1.19 15.89
N PRO A 67 3.18 -2.34 15.49
CA PRO A 67 1.78 -2.64 15.78
C PRO A 67 1.47 -2.86 17.27
N GLN A 68 2.48 -2.85 18.14
CA GLN A 68 2.28 -2.87 19.60
C GLN A 68 2.15 -1.46 20.20
N ASN A 69 2.36 -0.41 19.40
CA ASN A 69 2.17 0.97 19.82
C ASN A 69 0.90 1.53 19.18
N ASP A 70 -0.11 1.80 19.99
CA ASP A 70 -1.39 2.34 19.55
C ASP A 70 -1.26 3.64 18.75
N GLN A 71 -0.24 4.47 19.02
CA GLN A 71 -0.01 5.72 18.28
C GLN A 71 0.50 5.47 16.85
N ASP A 72 1.20 4.36 16.62
CA ASP A 72 1.78 4.04 15.31
C ASP A 72 0.73 3.43 14.36
N ILE A 73 -0.35 2.88 14.91
CA ILE A 73 -1.40 2.20 14.12
C ILE A 73 -2.76 2.88 14.17
N GLY A 74 -3.07 3.67 15.19
CA GLY A 74 -4.33 4.40 15.31
C GLY A 74 -5.54 3.51 15.01
N VAL A 75 -6.39 3.94 14.07
CA VAL A 75 -7.63 3.24 13.65
C VAL A 75 -7.39 1.86 13.00
N ILE A 76 -6.16 1.56 12.56
CA ILE A 76 -5.81 0.28 11.91
C ILE A 76 -6.15 -0.91 12.82
N LYS A 77 -5.94 -0.77 14.14
CA LYS A 77 -6.25 -1.85 15.10
C LYS A 77 -7.73 -2.23 15.07
N ASP A 78 -8.60 -1.23 14.94
CA ASP A 78 -10.05 -1.42 14.96
C ASP A 78 -10.58 -1.94 13.62
N LEU A 79 -9.90 -1.60 12.51
CA LEU A 79 -10.24 -2.09 11.17
C LEU A 79 -10.12 -3.62 11.04
N TRP A 80 -9.15 -4.22 11.71
CA TRP A 80 -9.04 -5.69 11.75
C TRP A 80 -10.18 -6.31 12.56
N GLY A 81 -10.78 -5.59 13.49
CA GLY A 81 -11.87 -6.05 14.37
C GLY A 81 -13.29 -5.85 13.82
N LEU A 82 -13.46 -5.40 12.57
CA LEU A 82 -14.77 -5.03 12.04
C LEU A 82 -15.82 -6.15 12.16
N ALA A 83 -17.02 -5.74 12.59
CA ALA A 83 -18.19 -6.60 12.70
C ALA A 83 -18.73 -7.00 11.31
N ALA A 84 -19.39 -8.17 11.25
CA ALA A 84 -19.84 -8.77 9.99
C ALA A 84 -20.74 -7.87 9.13
N ASN A 85 -21.56 -7.00 9.74
CA ASN A 85 -22.48 -6.11 9.05
C ASN A 85 -21.80 -4.91 8.36
N VAL A 86 -20.57 -4.57 8.75
CA VAL A 86 -19.77 -3.48 8.17
C VAL A 86 -18.48 -3.99 7.51
N LEU A 87 -18.23 -5.29 7.58
CA LEU A 87 -17.04 -5.95 7.05
C LEU A 87 -16.86 -5.68 5.56
N LEU A 88 -15.61 -5.49 5.17
CA LEU A 88 -15.18 -5.22 3.81
C LEU A 88 -13.75 -5.74 3.58
N PRO A 89 -13.33 -5.94 2.32
CA PRO A 89 -11.97 -6.36 2.02
C PRO A 89 -10.92 -5.37 2.50
N ILE A 90 -9.84 -5.88 3.11
CA ILE A 90 -8.70 -5.08 3.58
C ILE A 90 -7.39 -5.68 3.09
N PHE A 91 -6.51 -4.83 2.55
CA PHE A 91 -5.15 -5.18 2.17
C PHE A 91 -4.13 -4.43 3.02
N GLY A 92 -3.20 -5.14 3.68
CA GLY A 92 -2.13 -4.54 4.47
C GLY A 92 -0.76 -4.66 3.82
N VAL A 93 0.07 -3.62 3.93
CA VAL A 93 1.47 -3.63 3.48
C VAL A 93 2.41 -3.31 4.64
N CYS A 94 3.47 -4.08 4.80
CA CYS A 94 4.50 -3.91 5.84
C CYS A 94 3.90 -3.81 7.25
N LEU A 95 3.78 -2.60 7.81
CA LEU A 95 3.09 -2.36 9.09
C LEU A 95 1.66 -2.94 9.07
N GLY A 96 0.94 -2.84 7.95
CA GLY A 96 -0.38 -3.45 7.80
C GLY A 96 -0.39 -4.98 7.97
N LEU A 97 0.64 -5.69 7.46
CA LEU A 97 0.79 -7.13 7.72
C LEU A 97 1.05 -7.37 9.20
N GLN A 98 1.97 -6.62 9.80
CA GLN A 98 2.33 -6.81 11.20
C GLN A 98 1.13 -6.56 12.12
N SER A 99 0.35 -5.51 11.85
CA SER A 99 -0.90 -5.20 12.57
C SER A 99 -1.94 -6.30 12.42
N LEU A 100 -2.14 -6.82 11.21
CA LEU A 100 -3.05 -7.95 11.00
C LEU A 100 -2.61 -9.17 11.81
N GLY A 101 -1.30 -9.48 11.81
CA GLY A 101 -0.77 -10.64 12.51
C GLY A 101 -0.98 -10.53 14.01
N VAL A 102 -0.60 -9.39 14.59
CA VAL A 102 -0.75 -9.12 16.02
C VAL A 102 -2.22 -9.12 16.44
N ALA A 103 -3.12 -8.55 15.63
CA ALA A 103 -4.56 -8.56 15.91
C ALA A 103 -5.16 -9.98 16.01
N TYR A 104 -4.53 -10.97 15.37
CA TYR A 104 -4.95 -12.37 15.38
C TYR A 104 -3.92 -13.30 16.02
N GLY A 105 -3.16 -12.79 17.00
CA GLY A 105 -2.35 -13.58 17.91
C GLY A 105 -0.98 -14.01 17.39
N ALA A 106 -0.55 -13.59 16.20
CA ALA A 106 0.83 -13.80 15.76
C ALA A 106 1.80 -13.04 16.69
N ARG A 107 2.97 -13.63 16.95
CA ARG A 107 4.01 -12.97 17.73
C ARG A 107 4.75 -11.97 16.86
N LEU A 108 5.02 -10.79 17.41
CA LEU A 108 5.88 -9.80 16.79
C LEU A 108 7.30 -9.96 17.32
N GLU A 109 8.24 -10.25 16.43
CA GLU A 109 9.63 -10.55 16.75
C GLU A 109 10.56 -9.64 15.93
N ARG A 110 11.78 -9.40 16.43
CA ARG A 110 12.79 -8.62 15.72
C ARG A 110 13.69 -9.56 14.94
N LEU A 111 13.98 -9.21 13.69
CA LEU A 111 14.96 -9.92 12.88
C LEU A 111 16.35 -9.84 13.54
N ASN A 112 17.13 -10.92 13.45
CA ASN A 112 18.52 -10.91 13.90
C ASN A 112 19.37 -10.01 12.98
N VAL A 113 19.14 -10.11 11.68
CA VAL A 113 19.74 -9.25 10.65
C VAL A 113 18.63 -8.46 9.96
N VAL A 114 18.61 -7.16 10.24
CA VAL A 114 17.60 -6.24 9.72
C VAL A 114 17.70 -6.11 8.20
N LYS A 115 16.54 -6.08 7.52
CA LYS A 115 16.44 -5.92 6.06
C LYS A 115 15.87 -4.55 5.73
N HIS A 116 16.73 -3.60 5.33
CA HIS A 116 16.33 -2.28 4.84
C HIS A 116 16.87 -2.03 3.43
N GLY A 117 15.97 -1.90 2.46
CA GLY A 117 16.31 -1.60 1.07
C GLY A 117 16.93 -2.76 0.31
N GLN A 118 16.86 -3.98 0.85
CA GLN A 118 17.43 -5.17 0.22
C GLN A 118 16.34 -5.90 -0.57
N ALA A 119 16.65 -6.24 -1.81
CA ALA A 119 15.86 -7.17 -2.59
C ALA A 119 16.01 -8.59 -2.00
N SER A 120 14.91 -9.33 -1.99
CA SER A 120 14.90 -10.73 -1.54
C SER A 120 13.97 -11.53 -2.43
N LEU A 121 14.34 -12.78 -2.67
CA LEU A 121 13.45 -13.73 -3.31
C LEU A 121 12.29 -14.06 -2.36
N ILE A 122 11.06 -13.88 -2.83
CA ILE A 122 9.84 -14.17 -2.10
C ILE A 122 9.23 -15.45 -2.69
N HIS A 123 9.27 -16.52 -1.90
CA HIS A 123 8.58 -17.75 -2.19
C HIS A 123 7.10 -17.62 -1.83
N HIS A 124 6.21 -18.23 -2.60
CA HIS A 124 4.78 -18.15 -2.36
C HIS A 124 4.05 -19.45 -2.70
N THR A 125 2.84 -19.58 -2.16
CA THR A 125 1.97 -20.74 -2.40
C THR A 125 1.38 -20.78 -3.81
N GLY A 126 1.43 -19.67 -4.55
CA GLY A 126 0.87 -19.55 -5.90
C GLY A 126 -0.66 -19.48 -5.91
N ARG A 127 -1.26 -19.15 -4.76
CA ARG A 127 -2.72 -19.07 -4.54
C ARG A 127 -3.11 -17.66 -4.11
N GLU A 128 -4.37 -17.33 -4.33
CA GLU A 128 -4.98 -16.07 -3.90
C GLU A 128 -4.19 -14.84 -4.38
N LEU A 129 -3.52 -14.11 -3.48
CA LEU A 129 -2.68 -12.97 -3.83
C LEU A 129 -1.63 -13.32 -4.90
N PHE A 130 -1.16 -14.56 -4.91
CA PHE A 130 -0.10 -15.04 -5.79
C PHE A 130 -0.62 -15.95 -6.91
N GLU A 131 -1.93 -15.97 -7.16
CA GLU A 131 -2.50 -16.73 -8.27
C GLU A 131 -1.94 -16.20 -9.60
N GLY A 132 -1.31 -17.09 -10.39
CA GLY A 132 -0.68 -16.72 -11.66
C GLY A 132 0.55 -15.80 -11.54
N VAL A 133 1.03 -15.53 -10.32
CA VAL A 133 2.24 -14.75 -10.07
C VAL A 133 3.47 -15.64 -10.27
N GLY A 134 4.43 -15.16 -11.06
CA GLY A 134 5.69 -15.84 -11.32
C GLY A 134 6.72 -15.60 -10.22
N LEU A 135 8.00 -15.51 -10.59
CA LEU A 135 9.06 -15.17 -9.65
C LEU A 135 8.80 -13.78 -9.03
N VAL A 136 8.95 -13.67 -7.70
CA VAL A 136 8.84 -12.39 -6.98
C VAL A 136 10.17 -12.08 -6.32
N GLU A 137 10.84 -11.02 -6.79
CA GLU A 137 12.01 -10.44 -6.14
C GLU A 137 11.63 -9.05 -5.62
N ALA A 138 11.45 -8.92 -4.31
CA ALA A 138 10.84 -7.73 -3.72
C ALA A 138 11.72 -7.07 -2.68
N VAL A 139 11.55 -5.75 -2.53
CA VAL A 139 12.29 -4.99 -1.50
C VAL A 139 11.64 -5.15 -0.13
N ARG A 140 12.50 -5.32 0.88
CA ARG A 140 12.12 -5.34 2.30
C ARG A 140 12.66 -4.11 3.03
N TYR A 141 11.81 -3.50 3.87
CA TYR A 141 12.16 -2.38 4.74
C TYR A 141 11.68 -2.60 6.17
N HIS A 142 12.00 -3.74 6.77
CA HIS A 142 11.50 -4.07 8.10
C HIS A 142 12.59 -4.63 9.02
N SER A 143 12.49 -4.24 10.29
CA SER A 143 13.23 -4.83 11.40
C SER A 143 12.40 -5.80 12.23
N LEU A 144 11.06 -5.71 12.10
CA LEU A 144 10.10 -6.52 12.81
C LEU A 144 9.41 -7.46 11.83
N HIS A 145 9.15 -8.69 12.26
CA HIS A 145 8.36 -9.64 11.49
C HIS A 145 7.37 -10.35 12.42
N VAL A 146 6.39 -11.00 11.80
CA VAL A 146 5.46 -11.85 12.54
C VAL A 146 5.90 -13.30 12.46
N THR A 147 5.65 -14.03 13.55
CA THR A 147 5.74 -15.48 13.63
C THR A 147 4.34 -16.02 13.93
N LEU A 148 3.82 -16.84 13.03
CA LEU A 148 2.47 -17.39 13.15
C LEU A 148 2.42 -18.47 14.25
N LEU A 149 1.28 -18.57 14.91
CA LEU A 149 1.00 -19.65 15.85
C LEU A 149 0.33 -20.82 15.13
N ASP A 150 0.58 -22.04 15.61
CA ASP A 150 -0.14 -23.22 15.13
C ASP A 150 -1.65 -23.06 15.37
N ALA A 151 -2.46 -23.42 14.37
CA ALA A 151 -3.92 -23.29 14.40
C ALA A 151 -4.45 -21.86 14.66
N GLY A 152 -3.70 -20.83 14.25
CA GLY A 152 -4.15 -19.44 14.31
C GLY A 152 -5.23 -19.08 13.26
N GLU A 153 -5.80 -17.87 13.39
CA GLU A 153 -6.80 -17.35 12.44
C GLU A 153 -6.17 -16.72 11.18
N VAL A 154 -4.83 -16.74 11.09
CA VAL A 154 -4.06 -16.26 9.94
C VAL A 154 -3.21 -17.37 9.36
N GLU A 155 -3.12 -17.41 8.03
CA GLU A 155 -2.37 -18.41 7.27
C GLU A 155 -1.34 -17.74 6.38
N GLN A 156 -0.14 -18.32 6.33
CA GLN A 156 0.95 -17.86 5.48
C GLN A 156 0.65 -18.09 3.99
N LEU A 157 0.89 -17.06 3.18
CA LEU A 157 0.82 -17.12 1.71
C LEU A 157 2.19 -17.03 1.04
N ALA A 158 3.16 -16.39 1.69
CA ALA A 158 4.51 -16.23 1.17
C ALA A 158 5.57 -16.13 2.28
N TRP A 159 6.83 -16.42 1.93
CA TRP A 159 7.98 -16.36 2.81
C TRP A 159 9.26 -15.96 2.08
N ALA A 160 10.23 -15.44 2.83
CA ALA A 160 11.62 -15.34 2.40
C ALA A 160 12.45 -16.33 3.22
N ASP A 161 13.41 -16.99 2.59
CA ASP A 161 14.40 -17.83 3.27
C ASP A 161 15.70 -17.04 3.46
N ASP A 162 15.88 -16.49 4.66
CA ASP A 162 17.08 -15.74 5.05
C ASP A 162 18.18 -16.67 5.62
N GLY A 163 18.01 -18.00 5.55
CA GLY A 163 18.99 -18.99 6.01
C GLY A 163 19.38 -18.80 7.48
N SER A 164 20.68 -18.78 7.77
CA SER A 164 21.18 -18.61 9.13
C SER A 164 20.99 -17.20 9.70
N GLU A 165 20.64 -16.20 8.88
CA GLU A 165 20.42 -14.84 9.36
C GLU A 165 19.11 -14.77 10.14
N ASN A 166 17.98 -15.10 9.51
CA ASN A 166 16.66 -14.99 10.12
C ASN A 166 15.76 -16.22 9.96
N GLY A 167 16.22 -17.26 9.26
CA GLY A 167 15.39 -18.41 8.89
C GLY A 167 14.27 -18.04 7.91
N LEU A 168 13.14 -18.73 8.03
CA LEU A 168 11.95 -18.44 7.23
C LEU A 168 11.18 -17.26 7.82
N VAL A 169 11.03 -16.19 7.03
CA VAL A 169 10.33 -14.98 7.44
C VAL A 169 9.03 -14.84 6.67
N VAL A 170 7.91 -14.61 7.37
CA VAL A 170 6.59 -14.43 6.75
C VAL A 170 6.58 -13.20 5.83
N MET A 171 6.21 -13.40 4.57
CA MET A 171 6.17 -12.34 3.55
C MET A 171 4.78 -12.00 3.06
N ALA A 172 3.80 -12.88 3.29
CA ALA A 172 2.39 -12.59 3.06
C ALA A 172 1.51 -13.52 3.89
N MET A 173 0.30 -13.08 4.19
CA MET A 173 -0.69 -13.89 4.87
C MET A 173 -2.12 -13.47 4.56
N ARG A 174 -3.06 -14.35 4.88
CA ARG A 174 -4.50 -14.09 4.83
C ARG A 174 -5.12 -14.39 6.18
N HIS A 175 -6.26 -13.77 6.47
CA HIS A 175 -7.15 -14.28 7.49
C HIS A 175 -7.93 -15.50 6.93
N THR A 176 -8.18 -16.50 7.78
CA THR A 176 -8.86 -17.75 7.40
C THR A 176 -10.32 -17.55 6.95
N SER A 177 -11.09 -16.71 7.67
CA SER A 177 -12.52 -16.44 7.43
C SER A 177 -12.86 -15.02 6.98
N LYS A 178 -12.07 -14.00 7.34
CA LYS A 178 -12.32 -12.58 6.98
C LYS A 178 -11.61 -12.21 5.68
N PRO A 179 -12.10 -11.21 4.91
CA PRO A 179 -11.49 -10.80 3.64
C PRO A 179 -10.25 -9.92 3.85
N PHE A 180 -9.30 -10.42 4.63
CA PHE A 180 -8.08 -9.70 4.98
C PHE A 180 -6.88 -10.42 4.39
N TRP A 181 -6.07 -9.66 3.67
CA TRP A 181 -4.83 -10.12 3.07
C TRP A 181 -3.75 -9.09 3.36
N ALA A 182 -2.49 -9.54 3.45
CA ALA A 182 -1.39 -8.63 3.66
C ALA A 182 -0.08 -9.16 3.09
N VAL A 183 0.85 -8.26 2.81
CA VAL A 183 2.24 -8.55 2.41
C VAL A 183 3.23 -7.77 3.28
N GLN A 184 4.39 -8.37 3.56
CA GLN A 184 5.45 -7.77 4.40
C GLN A 184 6.48 -7.02 3.55
N TYR A 185 6.69 -7.46 2.31
CA TYR A 185 7.51 -6.76 1.33
C TYR A 185 6.76 -5.54 0.78
N HIS A 186 7.46 -4.72 0.01
CA HIS A 186 6.91 -3.48 -0.56
C HIS A 186 6.55 -3.67 -2.04
N PRO A 187 5.30 -4.05 -2.38
CA PRO A 187 4.85 -4.21 -3.77
C PRO A 187 4.90 -2.90 -4.56
N GLU A 188 4.88 -1.76 -3.87
CA GLU A 188 4.96 -0.42 -4.44
C GLU A 188 6.39 0.03 -4.77
N SER A 189 7.41 -0.71 -4.31
CA SER A 189 8.79 -0.38 -4.60
C SER A 189 9.08 -0.58 -6.09
N VAL A 190 9.71 0.43 -6.70
CA VAL A 190 10.23 0.37 -8.09
C VAL A 190 11.24 -0.75 -8.31
N CYS A 191 11.91 -1.19 -7.24
CA CYS A 191 12.88 -2.28 -7.31
C CYS A 191 12.24 -3.66 -7.14
N THR A 192 10.93 -3.75 -6.87
CA THR A 192 10.21 -5.03 -6.81
C THR A 192 9.91 -5.53 -8.23
N GLN A 193 10.42 -6.72 -8.56
CA GLN A 193 10.23 -7.40 -9.84
C GLN A 193 9.28 -8.58 -9.67
N GLY A 194 8.11 -8.50 -10.31
CA GLY A 194 7.00 -9.43 -10.03
C GLY A 194 6.41 -9.19 -8.63
N GLY A 195 5.17 -9.62 -8.40
CA GLY A 195 4.53 -9.49 -7.08
C GLY A 195 4.14 -8.06 -6.67
N GLY A 196 4.22 -7.08 -7.57
CA GLY A 196 3.73 -5.71 -7.36
C GLY A 196 2.30 -5.55 -7.86
N ARG A 197 2.17 -5.16 -9.14
CA ARG A 197 0.88 -4.87 -9.79
C ARG A 197 -0.06 -6.08 -9.86
N ASP A 198 0.50 -7.24 -10.16
CA ASP A 198 -0.18 -8.53 -10.20
C ASP A 198 -0.80 -8.90 -8.85
N VAL A 199 -0.07 -8.76 -7.74
CA VAL A 199 -0.59 -9.02 -6.39
C VAL A 199 -1.70 -8.05 -6.01
N VAL A 200 -1.55 -6.75 -6.31
CA VAL A 200 -2.61 -5.75 -6.07
C VAL A 200 -3.84 -6.02 -6.93
N SER A 201 -3.65 -6.44 -8.19
CA SER A 201 -4.74 -6.86 -9.09
C SER A 201 -5.46 -8.11 -8.58
N ASN A 202 -4.72 -9.06 -8.03
CA ASN A 202 -5.28 -10.27 -7.42
C ASN A 202 -6.07 -9.93 -6.16
N PHE A 203 -5.55 -9.05 -5.30
CA PHE A 203 -6.32 -8.51 -4.17
C PHE A 203 -7.65 -7.91 -4.63
N TRP A 204 -7.64 -7.10 -5.70
CA TRP A 204 -8.87 -6.51 -6.21
C TRP A 204 -9.88 -7.55 -6.70
N SER A 205 -9.39 -8.59 -7.37
CA SER A 205 -10.23 -9.69 -7.85
C SER A 205 -10.83 -10.49 -6.69
N LEU A 206 -10.05 -10.73 -5.63
CA LEU A 206 -10.50 -11.35 -4.38
C LEU A 206 -11.53 -10.47 -3.66
N ALA A 207 -11.29 -9.17 -3.57
CA ALA A 207 -12.18 -8.20 -2.92
C ALA A 207 -13.56 -8.14 -3.60
N GLN A 208 -13.59 -8.13 -4.93
CA GLN A 208 -14.82 -8.19 -5.71
C GLN A 208 -15.55 -9.53 -5.53
N THR A 209 -14.81 -10.64 -5.62
CA THR A 209 -15.36 -11.99 -5.46
C THR A 209 -16.01 -12.14 -4.08
N TRP A 210 -15.32 -11.70 -3.02
CA TRP A 210 -15.85 -11.71 -1.67
C TRP A 210 -17.09 -10.82 -1.55
N SER A 211 -17.05 -9.59 -2.08
CA SER A 211 -18.18 -8.66 -2.01
C SER A 211 -19.42 -9.20 -2.72
N ASN A 212 -19.25 -9.80 -3.89
CA ASN A 212 -20.34 -10.43 -4.65
C ASN A 212 -20.94 -11.63 -3.90
N LYS A 213 -20.10 -12.50 -3.32
CA LYS A 213 -20.55 -13.66 -2.54
C LYS A 213 -21.37 -13.26 -1.31
N HIS A 214 -21.04 -12.13 -0.68
CA HIS A 214 -21.71 -11.64 0.54
C HIS A 214 -22.80 -10.59 0.26
N GLY A 215 -23.12 -10.31 -1.01
CA GLY A 215 -24.12 -9.30 -1.38
C GLY A 215 -23.76 -7.87 -0.95
N ARG A 216 -22.49 -7.60 -0.63
CA ARG A 216 -22.04 -6.25 -0.24
C ARG A 216 -22.09 -5.33 -1.46
N ARG A 217 -22.67 -4.14 -1.28
CA ARG A 217 -22.71 -3.08 -2.28
C ARG A 217 -22.05 -1.82 -1.74
N THR A 218 -21.24 -1.17 -2.57
CA THR A 218 -20.71 0.16 -2.28
C THR A 218 -21.83 1.18 -2.43
N SER A 219 -22.07 1.98 -1.39
CA SER A 219 -23.08 3.05 -1.41
C SER A 219 -22.70 4.15 -2.40
N MET A 220 -23.69 4.79 -3.01
CA MET A 220 -23.53 5.91 -3.96
C MET A 220 -23.68 7.28 -3.30
N GLU A 221 -23.86 7.35 -1.98
CA GLU A 221 -24.17 8.61 -1.31
C GLU A 221 -22.93 9.54 -1.26
N LEU A 222 -22.84 10.42 -2.26
CA LEU A 222 -21.67 11.29 -2.48
C LEU A 222 -21.77 12.63 -1.73
N LEU A 223 -22.98 13.12 -1.40
CA LEU A 223 -23.14 14.48 -0.85
C LEU A 223 -22.64 14.62 0.59
N SER A 224 -23.02 13.71 1.49
CA SER A 224 -22.48 13.65 2.85
C SER A 224 -20.98 13.35 2.86
N PHE A 225 -20.57 12.46 1.96
CA PHE A 225 -19.17 12.10 1.74
C PHE A 225 -18.30 13.29 1.31
N LEU A 226 -18.69 14.05 0.29
CA LEU A 226 -17.92 15.21 -0.20
C LEU A 226 -17.83 16.33 0.85
N TYR A 227 -18.83 16.46 1.72
CA TYR A 227 -18.80 17.44 2.81
C TYR A 227 -17.83 17.01 3.93
N PHE A 228 -17.79 15.72 4.25
CA PHE A 228 -16.85 15.14 5.20
C PHE A 228 -15.41 15.11 4.65
N TRP A 229 -15.26 14.82 3.36
CA TRP A 229 -13.97 14.63 2.68
C TRP A 229 -13.33 15.92 2.15
N LYS A 230 -13.88 17.08 2.50
CA LYS A 230 -13.41 18.42 2.12
C LYS A 230 -12.08 18.75 2.83
N SER A 231 -11.05 17.93 2.64
CA SER A 231 -9.68 18.19 3.09
C SER A 231 -8.59 17.32 2.44
N SER A 232 -8.89 16.35 1.57
CA SER A 232 -7.82 15.60 0.90
C SER A 232 -7.44 16.29 -0.41
N GLN A 233 -6.22 16.81 -0.50
CA GLN A 233 -5.66 17.28 -1.77
C GLN A 233 -5.75 16.13 -2.80
N ILE A 234 -6.54 16.32 -3.85
CA ILE A 234 -6.57 15.37 -4.97
C ILE A 234 -5.26 15.56 -5.73
N VAL A 235 -4.29 14.69 -5.48
CA VAL A 235 -3.07 14.61 -6.29
C VAL A 235 -3.41 13.86 -7.57
N SER A 236 -3.57 14.61 -8.66
CA SER A 236 -3.69 14.09 -10.02
C SER A 236 -2.29 13.77 -10.55
N THR A 237 -2.07 12.54 -10.97
CA THR A 237 -0.79 12.10 -11.56
C THR A 237 -0.98 11.84 -13.06
N ARG A 238 -0.03 12.28 -13.87
CA ARG A 238 0.04 12.00 -15.31
C ARG A 238 1.47 11.71 -15.70
N ILE A 239 1.69 10.68 -16.50
CA ILE A 239 3.00 10.37 -17.08
C ILE A 239 3.14 11.17 -18.38
N LEU A 240 4.26 11.88 -18.53
CA LEU A 240 4.64 12.58 -19.76
C LEU A 240 5.85 11.87 -20.36
N ASP A 241 5.79 11.54 -21.65
CA ASP A 241 6.93 10.96 -22.38
C ASP A 241 7.80 12.09 -22.94
N LEU A 242 9.01 12.24 -22.40
CA LEU A 242 9.93 13.35 -22.68
C LEU A 242 11.36 12.81 -22.89
N PRO A 243 11.65 12.18 -24.05
CA PRO A 243 12.86 11.38 -24.26
C PRO A 243 14.19 12.15 -24.23
N ASN A 244 14.16 13.48 -24.24
CA ASN A 244 15.36 14.34 -24.29
C ASN A 244 15.57 15.20 -23.04
N LEU A 245 14.83 14.92 -21.95
CA LEU A 245 14.88 15.70 -20.72
C LEU A 245 15.47 14.89 -19.56
N THR A 246 16.51 15.43 -18.94
CA THR A 246 17.11 14.89 -17.71
C THR A 246 16.50 15.51 -16.46
N ALA A 247 16.65 14.88 -15.29
CA ALA A 247 16.22 15.43 -13.99
C ALA A 247 16.61 16.89 -13.80
N ARG A 248 17.88 17.15 -14.09
CA ARG A 248 18.50 18.44 -13.84
C ARG A 248 17.90 19.51 -14.72
N GLN A 249 17.68 19.22 -16.00
CA GLN A 249 17.02 20.13 -16.93
C GLN A 249 15.56 20.38 -16.54
N VAL A 250 14.88 19.37 -15.99
CA VAL A 250 13.55 19.55 -15.41
C VAL A 250 13.61 20.51 -14.22
N CYS A 251 14.51 20.31 -13.25
CA CYS A 251 14.69 21.23 -12.12
C CYS A 251 15.00 22.67 -12.58
N GLU A 252 15.87 22.84 -13.58
CA GLU A 252 16.20 24.15 -14.16
C GLU A 252 14.98 24.81 -14.81
N LEU A 253 14.14 24.06 -15.53
CA LEU A 253 12.88 24.56 -16.10
C LEU A 253 11.88 25.03 -15.03
N PHE A 254 11.90 24.43 -13.84
CA PHE A 254 11.08 24.84 -12.70
C PHE A 254 11.72 25.92 -11.83
N GLY A 255 12.85 26.50 -12.25
CA GLY A 255 13.47 27.64 -11.59
C GLY A 255 14.25 27.28 -10.32
N VAL A 256 14.70 26.04 -10.18
CA VAL A 256 15.59 25.61 -9.09
C VAL A 256 16.99 26.17 -9.36
N ALA A 257 17.31 27.31 -8.73
CA ALA A 257 18.57 28.02 -8.96
C ALA A 257 19.67 27.62 -7.94
N ASN A 258 19.28 27.10 -6.77
CA ASN A 258 20.17 26.75 -5.67
C ASN A 258 19.49 25.79 -4.66
N ASP A 259 20.25 25.32 -3.68
CA ASP A 259 19.81 24.36 -2.65
C ASP A 259 18.74 24.93 -1.69
N GLU A 260 18.52 26.25 -1.69
CA GLU A 260 17.48 26.92 -0.90
C GLU A 260 16.13 26.98 -1.62
N SER A 261 16.11 26.62 -2.91
CA SER A 261 14.87 26.56 -3.69
C SER A 261 13.93 25.50 -3.09
N PRO A 262 12.61 25.77 -2.97
CA PRO A 262 11.67 24.88 -2.31
C PRO A 262 11.36 23.65 -3.17
N PHE A 263 12.36 22.81 -3.36
CA PHE A 263 12.38 21.74 -4.33
C PHE A 263 13.24 20.58 -3.85
N VAL A 264 12.84 19.36 -4.18
CA VAL A 264 13.55 18.14 -3.82
C VAL A 264 13.78 17.32 -5.08
N LEU A 265 15.04 16.88 -5.24
CA LEU A 265 15.43 15.86 -6.20
C LEU A 265 15.94 14.65 -5.42
N LEU A 266 15.23 13.53 -5.48
CA LEU A 266 15.71 12.24 -4.98
C LEU A 266 16.12 11.40 -6.17
N ASP A 267 17.39 11.05 -6.27
CA ASP A 267 17.87 10.15 -7.33
C ASP A 267 18.08 8.75 -6.77
N SER A 268 17.89 7.73 -7.61
CA SER A 268 18.03 6.34 -7.19
C SER A 268 19.47 6.06 -6.76
N ALA A 269 19.65 5.70 -5.49
CA ALA A 269 20.96 5.34 -4.95
C ALA A 269 21.49 4.02 -5.54
N ALA A 270 20.61 3.11 -5.97
CA ALA A 270 20.99 1.82 -6.52
C ALA A 270 21.57 1.94 -7.94
N GLN A 271 21.03 2.86 -8.74
CA GLN A 271 21.50 3.19 -10.10
C GLN A 271 21.22 4.68 -10.37
N PRO A 272 22.19 5.57 -10.09
CA PRO A 272 22.02 7.01 -10.30
C PRO A 272 21.53 7.32 -11.73
N GLY A 273 20.49 8.15 -11.85
CA GLY A 273 19.90 8.55 -13.13
C GLY A 273 18.87 7.59 -13.74
N ARG A 274 18.59 6.41 -13.15
CA ARG A 274 17.54 5.50 -13.65
C ARG A 274 16.13 5.92 -13.21
N HIS A 275 16.00 6.36 -11.96
CA HIS A 275 14.75 6.86 -11.41
C HIS A 275 15.07 8.09 -10.55
N SER A 276 14.44 9.22 -10.83
CA SER A 276 14.53 10.37 -9.95
C SER A 276 13.15 10.97 -9.67
N ILE A 277 12.90 11.28 -8.40
CA ILE A 277 11.69 11.97 -7.94
C ILE A 277 12.03 13.45 -7.86
N ILE A 278 11.18 14.27 -8.49
CA ILE A 278 11.27 15.72 -8.52
C ILE A 278 10.01 16.25 -7.84
N GLY A 279 10.16 17.06 -6.80
CA GLY A 279 9.03 17.59 -6.05
C GLY A 279 9.22 19.04 -5.68
N SER A 280 8.17 19.85 -5.84
CA SER A 280 8.11 21.18 -5.22
C SER A 280 7.58 21.05 -3.79
N LEU A 281 8.22 21.73 -2.85
CA LEU A 281 7.88 21.72 -1.41
C LEU A 281 6.78 22.72 -1.04
N LEU A 282 6.24 23.46 -2.01
CA LEU A 282 5.17 24.41 -1.76
C LEU A 282 3.80 23.69 -1.74
N PRO A 283 2.94 23.92 -0.73
CA PRO A 283 1.63 23.27 -0.59
C PRO A 283 0.66 23.44 -1.78
N SER A 284 0.93 24.42 -2.64
CA SER A 284 0.12 24.78 -3.82
C SER A 284 0.75 24.38 -5.15
N SER A 285 1.97 23.82 -5.14
CA SER A 285 2.69 23.57 -6.39
C SER A 285 2.33 22.23 -7.02
N PRO A 286 2.30 22.15 -8.36
CA PRO A 286 2.27 20.88 -9.09
C PRO A 286 3.48 20.02 -8.71
N GLN A 287 3.26 18.74 -8.43
CA GLN A 287 4.33 17.76 -8.26
C GLN A 287 4.60 17.06 -9.60
N LEU A 288 5.88 16.88 -9.93
CA LEU A 288 6.30 16.28 -11.20
C LEU A 288 7.17 15.04 -10.96
N SER A 289 6.56 13.87 -11.03
CA SER A 289 7.31 12.61 -11.11
C SER A 289 7.70 12.33 -12.56
N TYR A 290 8.95 11.97 -12.82
CA TYR A 290 9.43 11.66 -14.17
C TYR A 290 10.37 10.45 -14.15
N PHE A 291 10.56 9.82 -15.32
CA PHE A 291 11.40 8.64 -15.50
C PHE A 291 12.43 8.93 -16.59
N VAL A 292 13.65 8.42 -16.44
CA VAL A 292 14.72 8.54 -17.45
C VAL A 292 15.12 7.17 -17.94
N GLY A 293 15.03 6.96 -19.26
CA GLY A 293 15.39 5.72 -19.92
C GLY A 293 14.22 5.08 -20.66
N THR A 294 14.55 4.16 -21.59
CA THR A 294 13.54 3.46 -22.38
C THR A 294 12.90 2.36 -21.53
N PRO A 295 11.55 2.26 -21.49
CA PRO A 295 10.89 1.10 -20.90
C PRO A 295 11.25 -0.12 -21.74
N MET A 296 11.89 -1.13 -21.12
CA MET A 296 11.87 -2.50 -21.64
C MET A 296 10.64 -3.21 -21.09
#